data_AF-A0AAN9H6Z1-F1
#
_entry.id   AF-A0AAN9H6Z1-F1
#
_cell.length_a   1.000
_cell.length_b   1.000
_cell.length_c   1.000
_cell.angle_alpha   90.00
_cell.angle_beta   90.00
_cell.angle_gamma   90.00
#
_symmetry.space_group_name_H-M   'P 1'
#
loop_
_entity.id
_entity.type
_entity.pdbx_description
1 polymer ?
#
loop_
_entity_poly.entity_id
_entity_poly.type
_entity_poly.pdbx_seq_one_letter_code
_entity_poly.pdbx_strand_id
1 'polypeptide(L)'
;MKFPALLLGFILVCSLGIAGYIHTRRKQELHLNKQASFLDIKFRVTRDVLGEYEDQLIQSTTDIEKSTKEVDTLTKDVSQVKTLVAQKKSDADNCKGEKKRLTDEIAAAESEKKRNQDEFVKGKSQWETEVASLKKQLEQESTLCKYIDKTSEQGRKLCNIIEEPPKEAAKEAAKEAAVDKPKAEEKKVEAPEAEQPKVKVE
;
A
#
# COMPACT_ATOMS: atom_id res chain seq x y z
N MET A 1 -72.99 -36.36 103.42
CA MET A 1 -73.09 -36.22 101.95
C MET A 1 -72.20 -35.07 101.43
N LYS A 2 -70.86 -35.11 101.60
CA LYS A 2 -69.95 -34.00 101.21
C LYS A 2 -68.99 -34.34 100.04
N PHE A 3 -68.79 -35.63 99.75
CA PHE A 3 -67.95 -36.11 98.66
C PHE A 3 -68.43 -35.79 97.23
N PRO A 4 -69.74 -35.83 96.88
CA PRO A 4 -70.15 -35.53 95.51
C PRO A 4 -69.95 -34.06 95.12
N ALA A 5 -70.07 -33.13 96.08
CA ALA A 5 -69.82 -31.70 95.84
C ALA A 5 -68.32 -31.39 95.63
N LEU A 6 -67.42 -32.09 96.34
CA LEU A 6 -65.98 -31.95 96.16
C LEU A 6 -65.49 -32.47 94.81
N LEU A 7 -66.03 -33.59 94.32
CA LEU A 7 -65.69 -34.15 93.01
C LEU A 7 -66.13 -33.23 91.86
N LEU A 8 -67.34 -32.65 91.94
CA LEU A 8 -67.82 -31.70 90.94
C LEU A 8 -66.97 -30.41 90.91
N GLY A 9 -66.56 -29.91 92.08
CA GLY A 9 -65.64 -28.77 92.18
C GLY A 9 -64.29 -29.06 91.52
N PHE A 10 -63.73 -30.26 91.75
CA PHE A 10 -62.48 -30.68 91.14
C PHE A 10 -62.57 -30.77 89.61
N ILE A 11 -63.64 -31.37 89.08
CA ILE A 11 -63.86 -31.48 87.62
C ILE A 11 -63.98 -30.09 86.98
N LEU A 12 -64.69 -29.15 87.62
CA LEU A 12 -64.80 -27.77 87.13
C LEU A 12 -63.43 -27.08 87.07
N VAL A 13 -62.61 -27.19 88.12
CA VAL A 13 -61.25 -26.63 88.14
C VAL A 13 -60.37 -27.27 87.07
N CYS A 14 -60.43 -28.60 86.90
CA CYS A 14 -59.70 -29.30 85.84
C CYS A 14 -60.13 -28.83 84.44
N SER A 15 -61.43 -28.65 84.20
CA SER A 15 -61.95 -28.19 82.91
C SER A 15 -61.45 -26.78 82.54
N LEU A 16 -61.43 -25.86 83.51
CA LEU A 16 -60.90 -24.50 83.36
C LEU A 16 -59.38 -24.51 83.13
N GLY A 17 -58.65 -25.36 83.85
CA GLY A 17 -57.20 -25.54 83.66
C GLY A 17 -56.85 -26.03 82.26
N ILE A 18 -57.57 -27.04 81.76
CA ILE A 18 -57.38 -27.58 80.41
C ILE A 18 -57.73 -26.53 79.34
N ALA A 19 -58.85 -25.80 79.51
CA ALA A 19 -59.24 -24.73 78.60
C ALA A 19 -58.17 -23.61 78.54
N GLY A 20 -57.63 -23.20 79.69
CA GLY A 20 -56.54 -22.21 79.77
C GLY A 20 -55.24 -22.71 79.12
N TYR A 21 -54.90 -23.98 79.29
CA TYR A 21 -53.75 -24.61 78.63
C TYR A 21 -53.92 -24.62 77.10
N ILE A 22 -55.08 -25.06 76.60
CA ILE A 22 -55.39 -25.07 75.16
C ILE A 22 -55.30 -23.65 74.58
N HIS A 23 -55.83 -22.65 75.27
CA HIS A 23 -55.80 -21.27 74.78
C HIS A 23 -54.38 -20.68 74.74
N THR A 24 -53.55 -21.00 75.74
CA THR A 24 -52.14 -20.61 75.78
C THR A 24 -51.35 -21.27 74.66
N ARG A 25 -51.56 -22.58 74.45
CA ARG A 25 -50.96 -23.35 73.35
C ARG A 25 -51.32 -22.78 71.98
N ARG A 26 -52.61 -22.49 71.74
CA ARG A 26 -53.06 -21.87 70.49
C ARG A 26 -52.41 -20.50 70.27
N LYS A 27 -52.25 -19.69 71.33
CA LYS A 27 -51.57 -18.39 71.22
C LYS A 27 -50.10 -18.55 70.86
N GLN A 28 -49.41 -19.55 71.43
CA GLN A 28 -48.02 -19.86 71.09
C GLN A 28 -47.88 -20.36 69.66
N GLU A 29 -48.73 -21.29 69.21
CA GLU A 29 -48.74 -21.79 67.83
C GLU A 29 -48.97 -20.65 66.82
N LEU A 30 -49.90 -19.73 67.13
CA LEU A 30 -50.18 -18.58 66.28
C LEU A 30 -48.97 -17.61 66.23
N HIS A 31 -48.26 -17.42 67.33
CA HIS A 31 -47.05 -16.60 67.36
C HIS A 31 -45.89 -17.23 66.57
N LEU A 32 -45.67 -18.53 66.75
CA LEU A 32 -44.65 -19.29 66.01
C LEU A 32 -44.95 -19.30 64.51
N ASN A 33 -46.22 -19.49 64.13
CA ASN A 33 -46.61 -19.48 62.72
C ASN A 33 -46.39 -18.09 62.07
N LYS A 34 -46.67 -17.00 62.80
CA LYS A 34 -46.35 -15.64 62.35
C LYS A 34 -44.83 -15.44 62.20
N GLN A 35 -44.03 -15.89 63.15
CA GLN A 35 -42.57 -15.78 63.04
C GLN A 35 -42.04 -16.61 61.86
N ALA A 36 -42.57 -17.81 61.64
CA ALA A 36 -42.21 -18.66 60.52
C ALA A 36 -42.53 -17.98 59.18
N SER A 37 -43.72 -17.37 59.03
CA SER A 37 -44.08 -16.67 57.79
C SER A 37 -43.25 -15.41 57.55
N PHE A 38 -42.93 -14.63 58.60
CA PHE A 38 -42.03 -13.48 58.46
C PHE A 38 -40.62 -13.90 58.04
N LEU A 39 -40.11 -14.99 58.59
CA LEU A 39 -38.82 -15.54 58.20
C LEU A 39 -38.84 -16.04 56.76
N ASP A 40 -39.88 -16.75 56.34
CA ASP A 40 -40.04 -17.24 54.96
C ASP A 40 -40.08 -16.08 53.94
N ILE A 41 -40.90 -15.05 54.21
CA ILE A 41 -40.97 -13.84 53.38
C ILE A 41 -39.59 -13.16 53.32
N LYS A 42 -38.91 -13.01 54.46
CA LYS A 42 -37.58 -12.41 54.51
C LYS A 42 -36.56 -13.22 53.70
N PHE A 43 -36.58 -14.54 53.81
CA PHE A 43 -35.71 -15.42 53.03
C PHE A 43 -36.00 -15.31 51.54
N ARG A 44 -37.27 -15.27 51.13
CA ARG A 44 -37.64 -15.07 49.73
C ARG A 44 -37.11 -13.74 49.19
N VAL A 45 -37.40 -12.63 49.88
CA VAL A 45 -36.92 -11.31 49.45
C VAL A 45 -35.40 -11.25 49.41
N THR A 46 -34.73 -11.83 50.41
CA THR A 46 -33.26 -11.86 50.45
C THR A 46 -32.70 -12.66 49.29
N ARG A 47 -33.31 -13.80 48.94
CA ARG A 47 -32.91 -14.61 47.79
C ARG A 47 -33.17 -13.90 46.47
N ASP A 48 -34.32 -13.25 46.31
CA ASP A 48 -34.67 -12.53 45.09
C ASP A 48 -33.70 -11.36 44.86
N VAL A 49 -33.41 -10.58 45.92
CA VAL A 49 -32.42 -9.50 45.88
C VAL A 49 -31.01 -10.03 45.59
N LEU A 50 -30.62 -11.15 46.20
CA LEU A 50 -29.31 -11.76 45.97
C LEU A 50 -29.16 -12.26 44.53
N GLY A 51 -30.23 -12.82 43.95
CA GLY A 51 -30.28 -13.20 42.54
C GLY A 51 -30.12 -11.99 41.61
N GLU A 52 -30.74 -10.86 41.94
CA GLU A 52 -30.59 -9.64 41.14
C GLU A 52 -29.17 -9.06 41.21
N TYR A 53 -28.49 -9.17 42.36
CA TYR A 53 -27.07 -8.83 42.47
C TYR A 53 -26.19 -9.79 41.66
N GLU A 54 -26.48 -11.09 41.65
CA GLU A 54 -25.76 -12.06 40.84
C GLU A 54 -25.93 -11.79 39.34
N ASP A 55 -27.15 -11.50 38.89
CA ASP A 55 -27.43 -11.12 37.50
C ASP A 55 -26.69 -9.83 37.12
N GLN A 56 -26.66 -8.81 37.99
CA GLN A 56 -25.88 -7.59 37.75
C GLN A 56 -24.37 -7.86 37.66
N LEU A 57 -23.84 -8.76 38.48
CA LEU A 57 -22.44 -9.17 38.40
C LEU A 57 -22.13 -9.90 37.08
N ILE A 58 -23.02 -10.77 36.62
CA ILE A 58 -22.86 -11.49 35.35
C ILE A 58 -22.91 -10.51 34.17
N GLN A 59 -23.89 -9.59 34.15
CA GLN A 59 -24.01 -8.58 33.10
C GLN A 59 -22.78 -7.66 33.06
N SER A 60 -22.36 -7.11 34.21
CA SER A 60 -21.18 -6.25 34.27
C SER A 60 -19.90 -6.97 33.88
N THR A 61 -19.72 -8.24 34.28
CA THR A 61 -18.56 -9.05 33.86
C THR A 61 -18.58 -9.25 32.34
N THR A 62 -19.74 -9.55 31.76
CA THR A 62 -19.90 -9.72 30.31
C THR A 62 -19.57 -8.44 29.55
N ASP A 63 -20.04 -7.29 30.01
CA ASP A 63 -19.77 -5.99 29.41
C ASP A 63 -18.29 -5.60 29.52
N ILE A 64 -17.64 -5.91 30.64
CA ILE A 64 -16.19 -5.72 30.84
C ILE A 64 -15.41 -6.61 29.87
N GLU A 65 -15.77 -7.89 29.73
CA GLU A 65 -15.11 -8.79 28.79
C GLU A 65 -15.25 -8.32 27.34
N LYS A 66 -16.45 -7.86 26.95
CA LYS A 66 -16.71 -7.31 25.62
C LYS A 66 -15.86 -6.06 25.37
N SER A 67 -15.87 -5.13 26.32
CA SER A 67 -15.08 -3.90 26.24
C SER A 67 -13.58 -4.20 26.17
N THR A 68 -13.11 -5.19 26.93
CA THR A 68 -11.70 -5.63 26.90
C THR A 68 -11.32 -6.18 25.52
N LYS A 69 -12.18 -7.00 24.89
CA LYS A 69 -11.96 -7.51 23.53
C LYS A 69 -11.92 -6.38 22.49
N GLU A 70 -12.79 -5.39 22.61
CA GLU A 70 -12.80 -4.22 21.73
C GLU A 70 -11.52 -3.40 21.90
N VAL A 71 -11.07 -3.17 23.14
CA VAL A 71 -9.81 -2.47 23.45
C VAL A 71 -8.59 -3.24 22.90
N ASP A 72 -8.55 -4.56 23.06
CA ASP A 72 -7.47 -5.39 22.51
C ASP A 72 -7.42 -5.35 20.98
N THR A 73 -8.59 -5.36 20.34
CA THR A 73 -8.69 -5.25 18.88
C THR A 73 -8.23 -3.88 18.41
N LEU A 74 -8.71 -2.80 19.04
CA LEU A 74 -8.29 -1.44 18.73
C LEU A 74 -6.78 -1.24 18.96
N THR A 75 -6.23 -1.84 20.01
CA THR A 75 -4.79 -1.80 20.29
C THR A 75 -3.98 -2.44 19.17
N LYS A 76 -4.43 -3.59 18.64
CA LYS A 76 -3.81 -4.23 17.47
C LYS A 76 -3.91 -3.34 16.24
N ASP A 77 -5.07 -2.77 15.97
CA ASP A 77 -5.28 -1.90 14.81
C ASP A 77 -4.40 -0.65 14.88
N VAL A 78 -4.31 0.00 16.04
CA VAL A 78 -3.42 1.15 16.26
C VAL A 78 -1.97 0.76 16.04
N SER A 79 -1.55 -0.43 16.48
CA SER A 79 -0.18 -0.90 16.24
C SER A 79 0.13 -1.10 14.74
N GLN A 80 -0.82 -1.65 13.99
CA GLN A 80 -0.71 -1.83 12.53
C GLN A 80 -0.73 -0.50 11.78
N VAL A 81 -1.63 0.41 12.17
CA VAL A 81 -1.67 1.76 11.58
C VAL A 81 -0.38 2.51 11.87
N LYS A 82 0.19 2.37 13.08
CA LYS A 82 1.47 3.00 13.43
C LYS A 82 2.63 2.48 12.57
N THR A 83 2.70 1.18 12.29
CA THR A 83 3.73 0.63 11.40
C THR A 83 3.53 1.07 9.96
N LEU A 84 2.29 1.09 9.46
CA LEU A 84 1.96 1.60 8.13
C LEU A 84 2.30 3.09 7.99
N VAL A 85 2.02 3.91 8.99
CA VAL A 85 2.38 5.34 8.99
C VAL A 85 3.89 5.52 8.99
N ALA A 86 4.64 4.73 9.78
CA ALA A 86 6.10 4.78 9.77
C ALA A 86 6.68 4.38 8.40
N GLN A 87 6.13 3.33 7.78
CA GLN A 87 6.53 2.89 6.45
C GLN A 87 6.22 3.97 5.39
N LYS A 88 5.00 4.50 5.37
CA LYS A 88 4.60 5.56 4.42
C LYS A 88 5.39 6.84 4.60
N LYS A 89 5.80 7.17 5.82
CA LYS A 89 6.71 8.28 6.09
C LYS A 89 8.09 8.03 5.47
N SER A 90 8.65 6.83 5.68
CA SER A 90 9.91 6.44 5.05
C SER A 90 9.83 6.47 3.52
N ASP A 91 8.73 5.96 2.94
CA ASP A 91 8.51 5.99 1.49
C ASP A 91 8.43 7.43 0.96
N ALA A 92 7.75 8.32 1.68
CA ALA A 92 7.65 9.74 1.31
C ALA A 92 9.00 10.46 1.39
N ASP A 93 9.80 10.17 2.43
CA ASP A 93 11.15 10.71 2.57
C ASP A 93 12.09 10.20 1.46
N ASN A 94 12.00 8.91 1.11
CA ASN A 94 12.73 8.33 -0.02
C ASN A 94 12.34 8.97 -1.35
N CYS A 95 11.04 9.09 -1.64
CA CYS A 95 10.55 9.73 -2.85
C CYS A 95 11.03 11.19 -2.97
N LYS A 96 11.05 11.92 -1.84
CA LYS A 96 11.59 13.29 -1.80
C LYS A 96 13.10 13.32 -2.06
N GLY A 97 13.84 12.33 -1.58
CA GLY A 97 15.27 12.15 -1.86
C GLY A 97 15.52 11.87 -3.35
N GLU A 98 14.79 10.92 -3.93
CA GLU A 98 14.87 10.57 -5.35
C GLU A 98 14.51 11.76 -6.25
N LYS A 99 13.47 12.52 -5.90
CA LYS A 99 13.11 13.74 -6.64
C LYS A 99 14.28 14.72 -6.69
N LYS A 100 14.99 14.94 -5.59
CA LYS A 100 16.18 15.81 -5.57
C LYS A 100 17.27 15.24 -6.47
N ARG A 101 17.60 13.96 -6.31
CA ARG A 101 18.62 13.28 -7.12
C ARG A 101 18.33 13.39 -8.61
N LEU A 102 17.09 13.13 -9.03
CA LEU A 102 16.65 13.26 -10.41
C LEU A 102 16.73 14.71 -10.91
N THR A 103 16.39 15.68 -10.06
CA THR A 103 16.50 17.11 -10.42
C THR A 103 17.96 17.50 -10.65
N ASP A 104 18.87 17.02 -9.79
CA ASP A 104 20.30 17.27 -9.92
C ASP A 104 20.90 16.57 -11.16
N GLU A 105 20.50 15.32 -11.43
CA GLU A 105 20.87 14.57 -12.64
C GLU A 105 20.38 15.28 -13.92
N ILE A 106 19.15 15.78 -13.93
CA ILE A 106 18.61 16.56 -15.07
C ILE A 106 19.42 17.84 -15.27
N ALA A 107 19.72 18.59 -14.19
CA ALA A 107 20.50 19.81 -14.29
C ALA A 107 21.94 19.55 -14.79
N ALA A 108 22.56 18.44 -14.36
CA ALA A 108 23.86 18.01 -14.84
C ALA A 108 23.82 17.63 -16.33
N ALA A 109 22.84 16.81 -16.73
CA ALA A 109 22.66 16.40 -18.13
C ALA A 109 22.35 17.59 -19.06
N GLU A 110 21.57 18.57 -18.61
CA GLU A 110 21.33 19.80 -19.37
C GLU A 110 22.61 20.63 -19.54
N SER A 111 23.47 20.67 -18.52
CA SER A 111 24.75 21.37 -18.57
C SER A 111 25.72 20.68 -19.52
N GLU A 112 25.82 19.34 -19.47
CA GLU A 112 26.60 18.54 -20.42
C GLU A 112 26.09 18.70 -21.85
N LYS A 113 24.77 18.68 -22.04
CA LYS A 113 24.16 18.91 -23.35
C LYS A 113 24.56 20.27 -23.93
N LYS A 114 24.49 21.35 -23.13
CA LYS A 114 24.92 22.69 -23.57
C LYS A 114 26.39 22.70 -23.94
N ARG A 115 27.25 22.13 -23.09
CA ARG A 115 28.68 22.03 -23.36
C ARG A 115 28.98 21.27 -24.66
N ASN A 116 28.37 20.11 -24.87
CA ASN A 116 28.54 19.31 -26.08
C ASN A 116 28.02 20.07 -27.32
N GLN A 117 26.95 20.83 -27.18
CA GLN A 117 26.42 21.66 -28.26
C GLN A 117 27.38 22.80 -28.62
N ASP A 118 27.97 23.46 -27.62
CA ASP A 118 29.00 24.49 -27.82
C ASP A 118 30.27 23.91 -28.47
N GLU A 119 30.74 22.76 -28.01
CA GLU A 119 31.88 22.03 -28.60
C GLU A 119 31.58 21.63 -30.05
N PHE A 120 30.36 21.16 -30.34
CA PHE A 120 29.93 20.82 -31.69
C PHE A 120 29.88 22.04 -32.62
N VAL A 121 29.31 23.17 -32.17
CA VAL A 121 29.27 24.41 -32.96
C VAL A 121 30.68 24.92 -33.23
N LYS A 122 31.55 24.91 -32.22
CA LYS A 122 32.96 25.29 -32.36
C LYS A 122 33.68 24.38 -33.35
N GLY A 123 33.56 23.06 -33.20
CA GLY A 123 34.12 22.09 -34.13
C GLY A 123 33.64 22.32 -35.55
N LYS A 124 32.32 22.47 -35.75
CA LYS A 124 31.74 22.76 -37.07
C LYS A 124 32.35 24.01 -37.71
N SER A 125 32.49 25.11 -36.97
CA SER A 125 33.09 26.34 -37.49
C SER A 125 34.57 26.17 -37.88
N GLN A 126 35.33 25.37 -37.11
CA GLN A 126 36.72 25.04 -37.42
C GLN A 126 36.82 24.20 -38.70
N TRP A 127 35.98 23.16 -38.81
CA TRP A 127 35.90 22.32 -40.01
C TRP A 127 35.48 23.10 -41.26
N GLU A 128 34.49 23.99 -41.15
CA GLU A 128 34.09 24.86 -42.26
C GLU A 128 35.24 25.78 -42.71
N THR A 129 36.03 26.29 -41.76
CA THR A 129 37.21 27.12 -42.03
C THR A 129 38.32 26.32 -42.72
N GLU A 130 38.61 25.10 -42.24
CA GLU A 130 39.59 24.21 -42.87
C GLU A 130 39.17 23.81 -44.28
N VAL A 131 37.90 23.47 -44.50
CA VAL A 131 37.37 23.15 -45.84
C VAL A 131 37.52 24.34 -46.77
N ALA A 132 37.21 25.57 -46.32
CA ALA A 132 37.40 26.77 -47.14
C ALA A 132 38.89 27.03 -47.46
N SER A 133 39.78 26.83 -46.49
CA SER A 133 41.23 26.96 -46.65
C SER A 133 41.79 25.92 -47.64
N LEU A 134 41.43 24.64 -47.47
CA LEU A 134 41.80 23.54 -48.34
C LEU A 134 41.31 23.75 -49.77
N LYS A 135 40.07 24.22 -49.96
CA LYS A 135 39.57 24.60 -51.29
C LYS A 135 40.42 25.69 -51.93
N LYS A 136 40.82 26.71 -51.16
CA LYS A 136 41.70 27.78 -51.65
C LYS A 136 43.10 27.28 -51.99
N GLN A 137 43.67 26.38 -51.19
CA GLN A 137 44.95 25.73 -51.50
C GLN A 137 44.85 24.88 -52.78
N LEU A 138 43.78 24.11 -52.94
CA LEU A 138 43.53 23.32 -54.14
C LEU A 138 43.38 24.20 -55.37
N GLU A 139 42.67 25.33 -55.27
CA GLU A 139 42.58 26.32 -56.35
C GLU A 139 43.95 26.91 -56.67
N GLN A 140 44.77 27.24 -55.67
CA GLN A 140 46.13 27.74 -55.87
C GLN A 140 47.05 26.69 -56.52
N GLU A 141 47.05 25.44 -56.06
CA GLU A 141 47.80 24.35 -56.69
C GLU A 141 47.30 24.09 -58.12
N SER A 142 45.98 24.15 -58.37
CA SER A 142 45.42 24.05 -59.72
C SER A 142 45.84 25.22 -60.62
N THR A 143 46.13 26.40 -60.05
CA THR A 143 46.73 27.51 -60.81
C THR A 143 48.21 27.28 -61.09
N LEU A 144 48.97 26.63 -60.20
CA LEU A 144 50.33 26.16 -60.52
C LEU A 144 50.31 25.12 -61.66
N CYS A 145 49.27 24.29 -61.72
CA CYS A 145 48.99 23.40 -62.85
C CYS A 145 48.61 24.10 -64.17
N LYS A 146 48.39 25.42 -64.17
CA LYS A 146 48.31 26.20 -65.43
C LYS A 146 49.67 26.58 -65.98
N TYR A 147 50.71 26.61 -65.14
CA TYR A 147 52.09 26.97 -65.53
C TYR A 147 52.98 25.74 -65.76
N ILE A 148 52.56 24.56 -65.29
CA ILE A 148 53.23 23.30 -65.59
C ILE A 148 52.81 22.82 -66.99
N ASP A 149 53.80 22.46 -67.79
CA ASP A 149 53.59 22.03 -69.16
C ASP A 149 52.80 20.70 -69.21
N LYS A 150 51.56 20.77 -69.68
CA LYS A 150 50.59 19.65 -69.69
C LYS A 150 50.97 18.53 -70.67
N THR A 151 52.04 18.74 -71.43
CA THR A 151 52.58 17.81 -72.42
C THR A 151 53.69 16.90 -71.86
N SER A 152 54.20 17.16 -70.65
CA SER A 152 55.19 16.32 -69.97
C SER A 152 54.53 15.29 -69.04
N GLU A 153 54.98 14.03 -69.07
CA GLU A 153 54.49 12.96 -68.19
C GLU A 153 54.62 13.30 -66.70
N GLN A 154 55.64 14.07 -66.33
CA GLN A 154 55.88 14.51 -64.96
C GLN A 154 54.86 15.57 -64.53
N GLY A 155 54.45 16.47 -65.45
CA GLY A 155 53.42 17.47 -65.18
C GLY A 155 52.02 16.87 -65.04
N ARG A 156 51.71 15.81 -65.81
CA ARG A 156 50.43 15.08 -65.73
C ARG A 156 50.25 14.34 -64.41
N LYS A 157 51.32 13.73 -63.88
CA LYS A 157 51.32 13.03 -62.58
C LYS A 157 51.24 13.98 -61.38
N LEU A 158 51.82 15.18 -61.48
CA LEU A 158 51.83 16.17 -60.39
C LEU A 158 50.51 16.93 -60.25
N CYS A 159 49.77 17.12 -61.34
CA CYS A 159 48.49 17.81 -61.36
C CYS A 159 47.28 16.88 -61.33
N ASN A 160 47.51 15.58 -61.17
CA ASN A 160 46.51 14.52 -61.15
C ASN A 160 45.43 14.70 -62.25
N ILE A 161 45.88 15.08 -63.46
CA ILE A 161 45.03 15.02 -64.65
C ILE A 161 45.04 13.56 -65.06
N ILE A 162 44.10 12.80 -64.51
CA ILE A 162 43.63 11.59 -65.17
C ILE A 162 43.00 12.11 -66.46
N GLU A 163 43.73 11.99 -67.57
CA GLU A 163 43.09 11.93 -68.87
C GLU A 163 42.08 10.79 -68.78
N GLU A 164 40.80 11.13 -68.66
CA GLU A 164 39.78 10.30 -69.29
C GLU A 164 40.09 10.34 -70.79
N PRO A 165 40.53 9.22 -71.39
CA PRO A 165 40.55 9.13 -72.83
C PRO A 165 39.09 9.07 -73.31
N PRO A 166 38.82 9.52 -74.54
CA PRO A 166 37.48 9.71 -75.05
C PRO A 166 36.68 8.40 -75.05
N LYS A 167 35.41 8.49 -74.66
CA LYS A 167 34.37 7.54 -75.03
C LYS A 167 34.46 7.25 -76.53
N GLU A 168 34.81 6.02 -76.88
CA GLU A 168 34.02 5.14 -77.77
C GLU A 168 34.78 3.85 -78.07
N ALA A 169 34.35 2.73 -77.46
CA ALA A 169 33.97 1.48 -78.14
C ALA A 169 33.90 0.29 -77.16
N ALA A 170 32.78 -0.44 -77.26
CA ALA A 170 32.55 -1.83 -76.84
C ALA A 170 32.61 -2.13 -75.32
N LYS A 171 31.46 -2.31 -74.66
CA LYS A 171 30.70 -3.58 -74.50
C LYS A 171 31.37 -4.58 -73.56
N GLU A 172 30.52 -5.17 -72.70
CA GLU A 172 30.76 -6.34 -71.82
C GLU A 172 31.48 -5.99 -70.51
N ALA A 173 31.02 -6.34 -69.30
CA ALA A 173 29.93 -7.21 -68.88
C ALA A 173 29.43 -6.73 -67.51
N ALA A 174 28.12 -6.52 -67.39
CA ALA A 174 27.43 -6.53 -66.12
C ALA A 174 27.23 -7.99 -65.68
N LYS A 175 28.29 -8.55 -65.07
CA LYS A 175 28.34 -9.75 -64.22
C LYS A 175 29.55 -9.46 -63.31
N GLU A 176 29.50 -9.38 -61.99
CA GLU A 176 28.70 -10.10 -61.01
C GLU A 176 28.39 -9.15 -59.84
N ALA A 177 27.11 -9.01 -59.53
CA ALA A 177 26.69 -8.59 -58.20
C ALA A 177 26.66 -9.84 -57.32
N ALA A 178 27.68 -9.97 -56.47
CA ALA A 178 27.81 -10.94 -55.38
C ALA A 178 28.97 -10.38 -54.54
N VAL A 179 28.96 -10.16 -53.22
CA VAL A 179 28.22 -10.62 -52.04
C VAL A 179 28.58 -9.55 -50.98
N ASP A 180 27.72 -8.98 -50.14
CA ASP A 180 27.28 -9.59 -48.89
C ASP A 180 26.22 -8.69 -48.22
N LYS A 181 24.99 -9.21 -48.13
CA LYS A 181 24.04 -8.94 -47.05
C LYS A 181 23.90 -10.30 -46.36
N PRO A 182 23.87 -10.38 -45.02
CA PRO A 182 22.59 -10.14 -44.32
C PRO A 182 22.80 -9.50 -42.92
N LYS A 183 21.85 -8.84 -42.27
CA LYS A 183 20.49 -9.29 -42.00
C LYS A 183 19.70 -8.13 -41.36
N ALA A 184 18.55 -7.80 -41.93
CA ALA A 184 17.52 -7.01 -41.28
C ALA A 184 16.37 -7.96 -40.92
N GLU A 185 16.15 -8.17 -39.63
CA GLU A 185 14.92 -8.73 -39.07
C GLU A 185 14.52 -7.80 -37.93
N GLU A 186 13.45 -7.03 -38.12
CA GLU A 186 12.45 -6.72 -37.08
C GLU A 186 11.39 -5.77 -37.66
N LYS A 187 10.25 -6.34 -38.06
CA LYS A 187 8.99 -5.62 -38.03
C LYS A 187 7.85 -6.60 -37.75
N LYS A 188 7.60 -6.81 -36.48
CA LYS A 188 6.33 -7.33 -35.97
C LYS A 188 5.99 -6.53 -34.72
N VAL A 189 5.22 -5.46 -34.91
CA VAL A 189 4.55 -4.76 -33.82
C VAL A 189 3.23 -5.49 -33.62
N GLU A 190 3.11 -6.16 -32.49
CA GLU A 190 1.84 -6.67 -31.95
C GLU A 190 0.92 -5.49 -31.64
N ALA A 191 -0.33 -5.62 -32.08
CA ALA A 191 -1.43 -4.74 -31.73
C ALA A 191 -1.85 -5.00 -30.28
N PRO A 192 -2.16 -3.96 -29.48
CA PRO A 192 -2.63 -4.14 -28.11
C PRO A 192 -4.06 -4.68 -28.11
N GLU A 193 -4.24 -5.73 -27.31
CA GLU A 193 -5.49 -6.40 -27.00
C GLU A 193 -6.46 -5.44 -26.29
N ALA A 194 -7.74 -5.50 -26.68
CA ALA A 194 -8.81 -4.67 -26.17
C ALA A 194 -9.22 -5.10 -24.74
N GLU A 195 -9.11 -4.18 -23.78
CA GLU A 195 -9.75 -4.27 -22.46
C GLU A 195 -11.28 -4.30 -22.58
N GLN A 196 -11.91 -5.30 -21.97
CA GLN A 196 -13.34 -5.34 -21.69
C GLN A 196 -13.65 -4.52 -20.42
N PRO A 197 -14.64 -3.62 -20.42
CA PRO A 197 -15.21 -3.10 -19.19
C PRO A 197 -16.44 -3.93 -18.79
N LYS A 198 -16.38 -4.59 -17.63
CA LYS A 198 -17.59 -5.04 -16.91
C LYS A 198 -17.49 -4.66 -15.44
N VAL A 199 -18.04 -3.49 -15.11
CA VAL A 199 -18.65 -3.25 -13.80
C VAL A 199 -19.94 -2.46 -14.03
N LYS A 200 -21.08 -3.11 -13.80
CA LYS A 200 -22.30 -2.44 -13.34
C LYS A 200 -22.81 -3.22 -12.13
N VAL A 201 -22.79 -2.52 -11.01
CA VAL A 201 -23.47 -2.83 -9.76
C VAL A 201 -24.86 -2.22 -9.88
N GLU A 202 -25.90 -3.03 -9.67
CA GLU A 202 -27.16 -2.63 -9.04
C GLU A 202 -27.57 -3.78 -8.11
#